data_AF-A0A954F3F3-F1
#
_entry.id   AF-A0A954F3F3-F1
#
_cell.length_a   1.000
_cell.length_b   1.000
_cell.length_c   1.000
_cell.angle_alpha   90.00
_cell.angle_beta   90.00
_cell.angle_gamma   90.00
#
_symmetry.space_group_name_H-M   'P 1'
#
loop_
_entity.id
_entity.type
_entity.pdbx_description
1 polymer ?
#
loop_
_entity_poly.entity_id
_entity_poly.type
_entity_poly.pdbx_seq_one_letter_code
_entity_poly.pdbx_strand_id
1 'polypeptide(L)'
;RPVLVGLGIAYTSGADTWDIRSAIPGVVDGVQDNMSDELGVLVEFGSLLPDHYLRVEAEDMDGNLTVVRRHLSALGGTLFLNEIPALQSPASGANTGGASYGIDIQDTLADSLGMEGLYRAELTDSTGRGWTLWHRDEPDGVGVIQIQVPEIVTGGGTPLANGTITCRTSLIASPSLDSTQFMWSDLHREAEIFARSEPVTYQQN
;
A
#
# COMPACT_ATOMS: atom_id res chain seq x y z
N ARG A 1 4.36 -12.03 -13.04
CA ARG A 1 3.57 -10.87 -13.52
C ARG A 1 2.11 -11.29 -13.48
N PRO A 2 1.22 -10.57 -12.77
CA PRO A 2 -0.20 -10.89 -12.78
C PRO A 2 -0.73 -10.77 -14.21
N VAL A 3 -1.52 -11.75 -14.64
CA VAL A 3 -2.24 -11.71 -15.91
C VAL A 3 -3.63 -11.15 -15.60
N LEU A 4 -4.02 -10.09 -16.30
CA LEU A 4 -5.37 -9.56 -16.19
C LEU A 4 -6.32 -10.54 -16.89
N VAL A 5 -7.10 -11.27 -16.10
CA VAL A 5 -8.02 -12.29 -16.63
C VAL A 5 -9.35 -11.66 -17.07
N GLY A 6 -9.75 -10.51 -16.53
CA GLY A 6 -10.96 -9.79 -16.96
C GLY A 6 -10.93 -8.31 -16.56
N LEU A 7 -11.78 -7.50 -17.20
CA LEU A 7 -11.97 -6.09 -16.87
C LEU A 7 -13.37 -5.87 -16.31
N GLY A 8 -13.45 -5.05 -15.26
CA GLY A 8 -14.72 -4.61 -14.68
C GLY A 8 -15.04 -3.17 -15.06
N ILE A 9 -16.32 -2.84 -15.09
CA ILE A 9 -16.82 -1.47 -15.15
C ILE A 9 -17.39 -1.13 -13.77
N ALA A 10 -17.03 0.04 -13.25
CA ALA A 10 -17.57 0.58 -12.01
C ALA A 10 -18.62 1.65 -12.31
N TYR A 11 -19.71 1.68 -11.55
CA TYR A 11 -20.78 2.68 -11.62
C TYR A 11 -20.99 3.28 -10.25
N THR A 12 -21.18 4.60 -10.13
CA THR A 12 -21.58 5.20 -8.85
C THR A 12 -23.00 4.74 -8.48
N SER A 13 -23.17 4.24 -7.26
CA SER A 13 -24.47 3.88 -6.67
C SER A 13 -24.88 4.79 -5.50
N GLY A 14 -24.02 5.76 -5.15
CA GLY A 14 -24.22 6.75 -4.08
C GLY A 14 -22.97 7.62 -3.87
N ALA A 15 -22.99 8.48 -2.84
CA ALA A 15 -21.93 9.48 -2.60
C ALA A 15 -20.52 8.88 -2.53
N ASP A 16 -20.35 7.72 -1.88
CA ASP A 16 -19.07 7.04 -1.67
C ASP A 16 -19.15 5.53 -1.95
N THR A 17 -20.01 5.12 -2.88
CA THR A 17 -20.22 3.70 -3.19
C THR A 17 -20.24 3.47 -4.70
N TRP A 18 -19.58 2.40 -5.11
CA TRP A 18 -19.48 2.00 -6.51
C TRP A 18 -19.89 0.53 -6.67
N ASP A 19 -20.75 0.28 -7.65
CA ASP A 19 -21.10 -1.06 -8.09
C ASP A 19 -20.10 -1.50 -9.16
N ILE A 20 -19.36 -2.57 -8.90
CA ILE A 20 -18.41 -3.14 -9.84
C ILE A 20 -19.07 -4.34 -10.55
N ARG A 21 -19.08 -4.31 -11.88
CA ARG A 21 -19.53 -5.43 -12.71
C ARG A 21 -18.39 -5.85 -13.61
N SER A 22 -17.95 -7.11 -13.49
CA SER A 22 -16.92 -7.67 -14.36
C SER A 22 -17.38 -9.00 -14.95
N ALA A 23 -16.98 -9.25 -16.19
CA ALA A 23 -17.04 -10.57 -16.78
C ALA A 23 -15.64 -11.18 -16.69
N ILE A 24 -15.53 -12.28 -15.94
CA ILE A 24 -14.29 -13.04 -15.85
C ILE A 24 -14.40 -14.20 -16.86
N PRO A 25 -13.59 -14.23 -17.92
CA PRO A 25 -13.53 -15.35 -18.83
C PRO A 25 -12.85 -16.54 -18.13
N GLY A 26 -13.52 -17.68 -18.15
CA GLY A 26 -12.99 -18.95 -17.65
C GLY A 26 -13.61 -19.35 -16.31
N VAL A 27 -13.93 -20.63 -16.20
CA VAL A 27 -14.20 -21.31 -14.94
C VAL A 27 -13.01 -22.20 -14.70
N VAL A 28 -12.39 -22.09 -13.54
CA VAL A 28 -11.34 -22.98 -13.07
C VAL A 28 -11.82 -23.38 -11.69
N ASP A 29 -12.06 -24.66 -11.47
CA ASP A 29 -12.44 -25.18 -10.16
C ASP A 29 -11.26 -25.92 -9.53
N GLY A 30 -11.27 -26.02 -8.20
CA GLY A 30 -10.33 -26.87 -7.46
C GLY A 30 -10.93 -28.23 -7.13
N VAL A 31 -12.08 -28.57 -7.71
CA VAL A 31 -12.85 -29.77 -7.38
C VAL A 31 -12.74 -30.74 -8.54
N GLN A 32 -12.10 -31.87 -8.30
CA GLN A 32 -11.99 -32.92 -9.30
C GLN A 32 -13.32 -33.66 -9.44
N ASP A 33 -14.11 -33.30 -10.45
CA ASP A 33 -15.41 -33.92 -10.68
C ASP A 33 -15.30 -35.25 -11.49
N ASN A 34 -14.20 -35.47 -12.24
CA ASN A 34 -13.85 -36.75 -12.88
C ASN A 34 -12.41 -36.79 -13.46
N MET A 35 -11.99 -37.95 -13.99
CA MET A 35 -10.65 -38.16 -14.61
C MET A 35 -10.39 -37.40 -15.92
N SER A 36 -11.34 -36.61 -16.41
CA SER A 36 -11.23 -35.78 -17.63
C SER A 36 -11.36 -34.28 -17.35
N ASP A 37 -11.34 -33.90 -16.08
CA ASP A 37 -11.47 -32.51 -15.68
C ASP A 37 -10.17 -31.72 -15.94
N GLU A 38 -10.10 -31.08 -17.11
CA GLU A 38 -8.99 -30.22 -17.50
C GLU A 38 -8.91 -28.93 -16.66
N LEU A 39 -10.00 -28.54 -15.98
CA LEU A 39 -10.08 -27.30 -15.19
C LEU A 39 -9.44 -27.50 -13.80
N GLY A 40 -9.81 -28.58 -13.10
CA GLY A 40 -9.21 -28.97 -11.82
C GLY A 40 -7.72 -29.31 -11.91
N VAL A 41 -7.28 -29.90 -13.02
CA VAL A 41 -5.89 -30.33 -13.22
C VAL A 41 -4.90 -29.15 -13.22
N LEU A 42 -5.29 -27.98 -13.76
CA LEU A 42 -4.42 -26.80 -13.77
C LEU A 42 -4.23 -26.18 -12.37
N VAL A 43 -5.24 -26.33 -11.50
CA VAL A 43 -5.15 -25.95 -10.08
C VAL A 43 -4.30 -26.94 -9.30
N GLU A 44 -4.51 -28.23 -9.51
CA GLU A 44 -3.78 -29.30 -8.81
C GLU A 44 -2.28 -29.25 -9.12
N PHE A 45 -1.91 -29.01 -10.38
CA PHE A 45 -0.52 -28.80 -10.77
C PHE A 45 0.06 -27.44 -10.33
N GLY A 46 -0.72 -26.61 -9.63
CA GLY A 46 -0.30 -25.29 -9.16
C GLY A 46 -0.05 -24.28 -10.28
N SER A 47 -0.52 -24.56 -11.48
CA SER A 47 -0.39 -23.66 -12.64
C SER A 47 -1.39 -22.49 -12.56
N LEU A 48 -2.53 -22.71 -11.90
CA LEU A 48 -3.55 -21.71 -11.60
C LEU A 48 -3.91 -21.74 -10.11
N LEU A 49 -4.30 -20.59 -9.56
CA LEU A 49 -4.89 -20.54 -8.22
C LEU A 49 -6.39 -20.88 -8.32
N PRO A 50 -6.95 -21.61 -7.35
CA PRO A 50 -8.37 -22.00 -7.35
C PRO A 50 -9.33 -20.83 -7.16
N ASP A 51 -8.81 -19.65 -6.80
CA ASP A 51 -9.62 -18.49 -6.47
C ASP A 51 -9.16 -17.25 -7.24
N HIS A 52 -10.15 -16.48 -7.67
CA HIS A 52 -9.92 -15.21 -8.35
C HIS A 52 -9.69 -14.12 -7.32
N TYR A 53 -8.90 -13.12 -7.71
CA TYR A 53 -8.74 -11.92 -6.93
C TYR A 53 -9.47 -10.78 -7.61
N LEU A 54 -10.21 -10.01 -6.83
CA LEU A 54 -10.64 -8.68 -7.23
C LEU A 54 -9.58 -7.69 -6.74
N ARG A 55 -9.04 -6.89 -7.66
CA ARG A 55 -8.19 -5.75 -7.36
C ARG A 55 -8.93 -4.48 -7.70
N VAL A 56 -9.04 -3.57 -6.75
CA VAL A 56 -9.63 -2.25 -6.93
C VAL A 56 -8.53 -1.23 -6.67
N GLU A 57 -8.46 -0.26 -7.56
CA GLU A 57 -7.58 0.91 -7.46
C GLU A 57 -8.46 2.14 -7.55
N ALA A 58 -8.32 3.06 -6.60
CA ALA A 58 -8.98 4.35 -6.62
C ALA A 58 -7.93 5.44 -6.46
N GLU A 59 -7.87 6.36 -7.43
CA GLU A 59 -6.97 7.51 -7.42
C GLU A 59 -7.80 8.79 -7.55
N ASP A 60 -7.51 9.81 -6.74
CA ASP A 60 -8.15 11.12 -6.82
C ASP A 60 -7.35 12.11 -7.69
N MET A 61 -7.83 13.35 -7.78
CA MET A 61 -7.16 14.40 -8.58
C MET A 61 -5.88 14.95 -7.94
N ASP A 62 -5.71 14.78 -6.63
CA ASP A 62 -4.53 15.24 -5.89
C ASP A 62 -3.41 14.17 -5.88
N GLY A 63 -3.70 12.97 -6.38
CA GLY A 63 -2.76 11.86 -6.56
C GLY A 63 -2.74 10.86 -5.42
N ASN A 64 -3.70 10.97 -4.50
CA ASN A 64 -3.99 9.96 -3.49
C ASN A 64 -4.44 8.69 -4.16
N LEU A 65 -3.85 7.56 -3.78
CA LEU A 65 -4.12 6.26 -4.35
C LEU A 65 -4.34 5.25 -3.23
N THR A 66 -5.42 4.47 -3.35
CA THR A 66 -5.65 3.29 -2.51
C THR A 66 -5.91 2.08 -3.41
N VAL A 67 -5.28 0.98 -3.06
CA VAL A 67 -5.28 -0.28 -3.81
C VAL A 67 -5.56 -1.38 -2.82
N VAL A 68 -6.61 -2.15 -3.10
CA VAL A 68 -6.95 -3.32 -2.31
C VAL A 68 -7.19 -4.49 -3.26
N ARG A 69 -6.58 -5.62 -2.95
CA ARG A 69 -6.75 -6.89 -3.65
C ARG A 69 -7.19 -7.95 -2.64
N ARG A 70 -8.35 -8.54 -2.88
CA ARG A 70 -8.91 -9.59 -2.03
C ARG A 70 -9.37 -10.78 -2.87
N HIS A 71 -9.37 -11.94 -2.22
CA HIS A 71 -9.99 -13.15 -2.72
C HIS A 71 -11.50 -12.92 -2.95
N LEU A 72 -11.99 -13.28 -4.13
CA LEU A 72 -13.41 -13.12 -4.48
C LEU A 72 -14.30 -13.98 -3.57
N SER A 73 -13.81 -15.17 -3.20
CA SER A 73 -14.48 -16.04 -2.24
C SER A 73 -14.66 -15.43 -0.84
N ALA A 74 -13.81 -14.48 -0.45
CA ALA A 74 -13.81 -13.85 0.87
C ALA A 74 -14.55 -12.50 0.92
N LEU A 75 -14.98 -11.97 -0.23
CA LEU A 75 -15.38 -10.57 -0.38
C LEU A 75 -16.77 -10.24 0.17
N GLY A 76 -17.62 -11.23 0.48
CA GLY A 76 -18.95 -11.01 1.06
C GLY A 76 -19.91 -10.12 0.27
N GLY A 77 -19.54 -9.71 -0.95
CA GLY A 77 -20.26 -8.76 -1.80
C GLY A 77 -19.80 -7.29 -1.72
N THR A 78 -18.97 -6.91 -0.75
CA THR A 78 -18.54 -5.52 -0.54
C THR A 78 -17.03 -5.45 -0.26
N LEU A 79 -16.33 -4.59 -0.98
CA LEU A 79 -14.93 -4.26 -0.71
C LEU A 79 -14.84 -2.88 -0.06
N PHE A 80 -14.15 -2.80 1.07
CA PHE A 80 -13.76 -1.52 1.67
C PHE A 80 -12.35 -1.15 1.21
N LEU A 81 -12.19 0.10 0.78
CA LEU A 81 -10.87 0.66 0.49
C LEU A 81 -10.22 1.10 1.79
N ASN A 82 -8.89 1.05 1.83
CA ASN A 82 -8.14 1.52 2.98
C ASN A 82 -8.06 3.04 2.98
N GLU A 83 -8.07 3.62 4.18
CA GLU A 83 -7.71 5.02 4.38
C GLU A 83 -6.26 5.27 3.95
N ILE A 84 -5.97 6.52 3.59
CA ILE A 84 -4.70 6.90 3.00
C ILE A 84 -3.84 7.56 4.08
N PRO A 85 -2.60 7.09 4.28
CA PRO A 85 -1.77 7.61 5.36
C PRO A 85 -1.31 9.02 5.04
N ALA A 86 -1.85 10.02 5.75
CA ALA A 86 -1.53 11.42 5.55
C ALA A 86 -0.33 11.86 6.38
N LEU A 87 0.51 12.74 5.84
CA LEU A 87 1.57 13.41 6.59
C LEU A 87 0.95 14.44 7.55
N GLN A 88 1.13 14.26 8.86
CA GLN A 88 0.66 15.20 9.88
C GLN A 88 1.75 16.21 10.26
N SER A 89 3.01 15.77 10.34
CA SER A 89 4.16 16.61 10.62
C SER A 89 5.39 16.14 9.84
N PRO A 90 6.20 17.03 9.27
CA PRO A 90 5.98 18.46 9.16
C PRO A 90 4.77 18.78 8.27
N ALA A 91 3.95 19.75 8.69
CA ALA A 91 2.83 20.23 7.89
C ALA A 91 3.30 20.92 6.60
N SER A 92 2.42 21.04 5.60
CA SER A 92 2.74 21.74 4.35
C SER A 92 3.27 23.16 4.61
N GLY A 93 4.41 23.49 4.01
CA GLY A 93 5.09 24.78 4.18
C GLY A 93 5.78 25.00 5.53
N ALA A 94 5.78 24.02 6.44
CA ALA A 94 6.47 24.11 7.73
C ALA A 94 8.00 24.04 7.56
N ASN A 95 8.72 24.30 8.66
CA ASN A 95 10.17 24.16 8.73
C ASN A 95 10.54 23.03 9.70
N THR A 96 11.51 22.19 9.34
CA THR A 96 11.99 21.09 10.20
C THR A 96 12.95 21.54 11.30
N GLY A 97 13.60 22.70 11.13
CA GLY A 97 14.57 23.24 12.09
C GLY A 97 15.93 22.52 12.12
N GLY A 98 16.18 21.61 11.17
CA GLY A 98 17.45 20.92 11.01
C GLY A 98 17.39 19.84 9.92
N ALA A 99 18.54 19.19 9.68
CA ALA A 99 18.67 18.04 8.78
C ALA A 99 18.21 16.70 9.41
N SER A 100 17.98 16.68 10.73
CA SER A 100 17.35 15.56 11.44
C SER A 100 16.07 16.03 12.12
N TYR A 101 14.99 15.30 11.87
CA TYR A 101 13.66 15.66 12.32
C TYR A 101 12.74 14.43 12.28
N GLY A 102 11.64 14.49 13.04
CA GLY A 102 10.58 13.51 13.00
C GLY A 102 9.59 13.78 11.86
N ILE A 103 9.06 12.70 11.32
CA ILE A 103 7.94 12.66 10.39
C ILE A 103 6.83 11.91 11.10
N ASP A 104 5.69 12.57 11.27
CA ASP A 104 4.50 12.02 11.89
C ASP A 104 3.50 11.72 10.76
N ILE A 105 3.17 10.45 10.61
CA ILE A 105 2.23 9.94 9.61
C ILE A 105 0.98 9.46 10.37
N GLN A 106 -0.20 9.77 9.84
CA GLN A 106 -1.43 9.19 10.37
C GLN A 106 -1.40 7.66 10.23
N ASP A 107 -1.60 6.95 11.34
CA ASP A 107 -1.88 5.52 11.28
C ASP A 107 -3.31 5.30 10.73
N THR A 108 -3.38 4.49 9.67
CA THR A 108 -4.58 4.17 8.90
C THR A 108 -4.80 2.66 8.78
N LEU A 109 -3.90 1.83 9.32
CA LEU A 109 -4.06 0.38 9.30
C LEU A 109 -4.78 -0.05 10.57
N ALA A 110 -6.08 -0.34 10.47
CA ALA A 110 -6.83 -0.76 11.64
C ALA A 110 -6.35 -2.14 12.16
N ASP A 111 -5.86 -2.18 13.40
CA ASP A 111 -5.49 -3.40 14.15
C ASP A 111 -6.54 -4.51 14.10
N SER A 112 -7.82 -4.12 14.10
CA SER A 112 -8.94 -5.07 14.02
C SER A 112 -8.93 -5.96 12.77
N LEU A 113 -8.18 -5.58 11.73
CA LEU A 113 -7.98 -6.39 10.54
C LEU A 113 -6.99 -7.54 10.76
N GLY A 114 -6.23 -7.53 11.86
CA GLY A 114 -5.28 -8.58 12.23
C GLY A 114 -4.18 -8.79 11.18
N MET A 115 -3.80 -7.73 10.47
CA MET A 115 -2.77 -7.74 9.44
C MET A 115 -1.56 -6.94 9.94
N GLU A 116 -0.38 -7.31 9.48
CA GLU A 116 0.81 -6.49 9.69
C GLU A 116 1.03 -5.54 8.50
N GLY A 117 1.67 -4.40 8.78
CA GLY A 117 1.93 -3.37 7.79
C GLY A 117 3.30 -2.71 7.93
N LEU A 118 3.65 -1.97 6.88
CA LEU A 118 4.80 -1.09 6.82
C LEU A 118 4.37 0.27 6.28
N TYR A 119 4.82 1.32 6.97
CA TYR A 119 4.76 2.68 6.50
C TYR A 119 6.04 3.06 5.80
N ARG A 120 5.90 3.82 4.71
CA ARG A 120 6.99 4.35 3.91
C ARG A 120 6.88 5.85 3.81
N ALA A 121 7.97 6.56 4.06
CA ALA A 121 8.13 7.97 3.73
C ALA A 121 9.19 8.12 2.63
N GLU A 122 8.78 8.64 1.48
CA GLU A 122 9.64 8.96 0.36
C GLU A 122 9.91 10.46 0.35
N LEU A 123 11.14 10.85 0.66
CA LEU A 123 11.60 12.23 0.70
C LEU A 123 12.39 12.52 -0.57
N THR A 124 12.20 13.68 -1.17
CA THR A 124 13.00 14.16 -2.31
C THR A 124 13.32 15.64 -2.11
N ASP A 125 14.60 15.99 -2.16
CA ASP A 125 15.04 17.38 -2.08
C ASP A 125 15.01 18.08 -3.46
N SER A 126 15.16 19.40 -3.44
CA SER A 126 15.21 20.24 -4.63
C SER A 126 16.35 19.92 -5.61
N THR A 127 17.35 19.14 -5.19
CA THR A 127 18.47 18.68 -6.05
C THR A 127 18.20 17.32 -6.68
N GLY A 128 17.06 16.68 -6.36
CA GLY A 128 16.66 15.36 -6.85
C GLY A 128 17.22 14.19 -6.04
N ARG A 129 17.89 14.44 -4.91
CA ARG A 129 18.30 13.35 -4.01
C ARG A 129 17.09 12.93 -3.20
N GLY A 130 16.90 11.62 -3.06
CA GLY A 130 15.76 11.08 -2.33
C GLY A 130 16.13 10.01 -1.33
N TRP A 131 15.37 9.96 -0.24
CA TRP A 131 15.45 8.97 0.82
C TRP A 131 14.14 8.19 0.90
N THR A 132 14.23 6.91 1.20
CA THR A 132 13.08 6.05 1.49
C THR A 132 13.25 5.53 2.90
N LEU A 133 12.37 5.95 3.79
CA LEU A 133 12.35 5.55 5.18
C LEU A 133 11.19 4.60 5.41
N TRP A 134 11.45 3.52 6.13
CA TRP A 134 10.47 2.50 6.44
C TRP A 134 10.26 2.43 7.94
N HIS A 135 9.02 2.22 8.35
CA HIS A 135 8.65 1.99 9.73
C HIS A 135 7.62 0.87 9.79
N ARG A 136 7.73 0.02 10.80
CA ARG A 136 6.75 -1.04 11.05
C ARG A 136 5.47 -0.42 11.62
N ASP A 137 4.34 -0.99 11.24
CA ASP A 137 3.09 -0.80 11.98
C ASP A 137 3.10 -1.66 13.26
N GLU A 138 3.07 -1.01 14.42
CA GLU A 138 2.98 -1.70 15.71
C GLU A 138 1.50 -1.82 16.11
N PRO A 139 1.07 -2.90 16.78
CA PRO A 139 -0.31 -3.04 17.23
C PRO A 139 -0.57 -2.14 18.45
N ASP A 140 -0.70 -0.84 18.22
CA ASP A 140 -0.86 0.21 19.24
C ASP A 140 -2.20 0.96 19.16
N GLY A 141 -3.07 0.59 18.21
CA GLY A 141 -4.35 1.23 17.91
C GLY A 141 -4.21 2.43 16.97
N VAL A 142 -5.34 3.07 16.62
CA VAL A 142 -5.33 4.25 15.74
C VAL A 142 -4.49 5.37 16.37
N GLY A 143 -3.36 5.69 15.73
CA GLY A 143 -2.35 6.60 16.28
C GLY A 143 -1.56 7.40 15.24
N VAL A 144 -0.29 7.65 15.58
CA VAL A 144 0.68 8.40 14.76
C VAL A 144 1.94 7.58 14.63
N ILE A 145 2.32 7.28 13.40
CA ILE A 145 3.58 6.61 13.08
C ILE A 145 4.68 7.65 13.00
N GLN A 146 5.66 7.55 13.90
CA GLN A 146 6.78 8.47 13.96
C GLN A 146 8.04 7.90 13.30
N ILE A 147 8.44 8.46 12.17
CA ILE A 147 9.65 8.09 11.44
C ILE A 147 10.71 9.17 11.63
N GLN A 148 11.92 8.79 12.05
CA GLN A 148 13.02 9.75 12.20
C GLN A 148 13.86 9.85 10.92
N VAL A 149 14.08 11.08 10.46
CA VAL A 149 15.08 11.40 9.43
C VAL A 149 16.44 11.49 10.11
N PRO A 150 17.38 10.55 9.84
CA PRO A 150 18.64 10.51 10.56
C PRO A 150 19.61 11.60 10.11
N GLU A 151 20.40 12.13 11.06
CA GLU A 151 21.60 12.89 10.74
C GLU A 151 22.72 11.93 10.34
N ILE A 152 23.19 12.00 9.08
CA ILE A 152 24.21 11.08 8.55
C ILE A 152 25.57 11.75 8.29
N VAL A 153 25.69 13.08 8.46
CA VAL A 153 26.96 13.79 8.27
C VAL A 153 28.04 13.25 9.20
N THR A 154 27.67 12.93 10.44
CA THR A 154 28.59 12.37 11.45
C THR A 154 29.16 11.01 11.03
N GLY A 155 28.44 10.25 10.20
CA GLY A 155 28.88 9.00 9.58
C GLY A 155 29.59 9.18 8.24
N GLY A 156 29.84 10.42 7.80
CA GLY A 156 30.45 10.72 6.49
C GLY A 156 29.48 10.70 5.31
N GLY A 157 28.17 10.57 5.57
CA GLY A 157 27.12 10.65 4.55
C GLY A 157 26.84 12.10 4.13
N THR A 158 26.05 12.26 3.06
CA THR A 158 25.52 13.58 2.67
C THR A 158 24.02 13.61 2.87
N PRO A 159 23.49 14.49 3.75
CA PRO A 159 22.06 14.56 4.06
C PRO A 159 21.28 15.06 2.84
N LEU A 160 19.95 15.07 2.95
CA LEU A 160 19.11 15.84 2.03
C LEU A 160 19.55 17.31 2.05
N ALA A 161 19.55 17.96 0.90
CA ALA A 161 19.91 19.35 0.78
C ALA A 161 18.89 20.24 1.52
N ASN A 162 19.38 21.28 2.18
CA ASN A 162 18.52 22.32 2.74
C ASN A 162 17.67 22.97 1.64
N GLY A 163 16.46 23.36 1.99
CA GLY A 163 15.46 23.92 1.10
C GLY A 163 14.19 23.07 1.05
N THR A 164 13.52 23.09 -0.09
CA THR A 164 12.23 22.40 -0.25
C THR A 164 12.43 20.89 -0.30
N ILE A 165 11.73 20.19 0.58
CA ILE A 165 11.60 18.73 0.61
C ILE A 165 10.17 18.38 0.20
N THR A 166 10.05 17.44 -0.72
CA THR A 166 8.78 16.78 -1.05
C THR A 166 8.73 15.44 -0.33
N CYS A 167 7.69 15.22 0.46
CA CYS A 167 7.45 13.98 1.17
C CYS A 167 6.19 13.31 0.62
N ARG A 168 6.25 12.01 0.40
CA ARG A 168 5.10 11.18 0.08
C ARG A 168 5.05 10.00 1.03
N THR A 169 3.89 9.76 1.61
CA THR A 169 3.69 8.67 2.56
C THR A 169 2.95 7.52 1.88
N SER A 170 3.23 6.29 2.30
CA SER A 170 2.56 5.10 1.79
C SER A 170 2.43 4.03 2.86
N LEU A 171 1.42 3.19 2.72
CA LEU A 171 1.15 2.02 3.55
C LEU A 171 1.20 0.79 2.65
N ILE A 172 1.86 -0.27 3.11
CA ILE A 172 1.80 -1.61 2.54
C ILE A 172 1.35 -2.55 3.65
N ALA A 173 0.35 -3.38 3.37
CA ALA A 173 -0.13 -4.37 4.33
C ALA A 173 -0.49 -5.69 3.65
N SER A 174 -0.34 -6.78 4.38
CA SER A 174 -0.81 -8.11 3.94
C SER A 174 -1.03 -9.00 5.16
N PRO A 175 -2.05 -9.87 5.16
CA PRO A 175 -2.21 -10.90 6.19
C PRO A 175 -1.03 -11.89 6.27
N SER A 176 -0.21 -11.97 5.21
CA SER A 176 0.96 -12.84 5.14
C SER A 176 2.28 -12.11 5.41
N LEU A 177 2.23 -10.80 5.68
CA LEU A 177 3.41 -10.02 6.02
C LEU A 177 3.86 -10.39 7.44
N ASP A 178 5.15 -10.69 7.58
CA ASP A 178 5.83 -10.78 8.86
C ASP A 178 6.85 -9.65 8.94
N SER A 179 6.46 -8.57 9.62
CA SER A 179 7.25 -7.38 9.87
C SER A 179 8.43 -7.63 10.82
N THR A 180 8.45 -8.73 11.57
CA THR A 180 9.61 -9.13 12.40
C THR A 180 10.71 -9.82 11.59
N GLN A 181 10.35 -10.43 10.46
CA GLN A 181 11.26 -11.12 9.55
C GLN A 181 11.19 -10.54 8.13
N PHE A 182 11.01 -9.22 8.04
CA PHE A 182 10.83 -8.55 6.76
C PHE A 182 12.00 -8.81 5.80
N MET A 183 11.67 -9.29 4.60
CA MET A 183 12.59 -9.43 3.49
C MET A 183 12.21 -8.46 2.38
N TRP A 184 13.20 -7.95 1.63
CA TRP A 184 12.93 -7.06 0.49
C TRP A 184 12.03 -7.70 -0.59
N SER A 185 12.01 -9.03 -0.68
CA SER A 185 11.08 -9.76 -1.55
C SER A 185 9.62 -9.57 -1.15
N ASP A 186 9.34 -9.26 0.12
CA ASP A 186 7.99 -9.01 0.61
C ASP A 186 7.42 -7.69 0.08
N LEU A 187 8.26 -6.75 -0.39
CA LEU A 187 7.78 -5.57 -1.13
C LEU A 187 7.08 -5.94 -2.43
N HIS A 188 7.40 -7.08 -3.04
CA HIS A 188 6.64 -7.54 -4.21
C HIS A 188 5.18 -7.94 -3.85
N ARG A 189 4.85 -8.01 -2.55
CA ARG A 189 3.48 -8.16 -2.04
C ARG A 189 2.72 -6.84 -1.92
N GLU A 190 3.27 -5.71 -2.40
CA GLU A 190 2.58 -4.43 -2.69
C GLU A 190 1.25 -4.61 -3.46
N ALA A 191 1.00 -5.80 -4.02
CA ALA A 191 -0.22 -6.15 -4.72
C ALA A 191 -1.44 -6.42 -3.82
N GLU A 192 -1.31 -6.59 -2.49
CA GLU A 192 -2.46 -6.92 -1.62
C GLU A 192 -3.17 -5.69 -1.06
N ILE A 193 -2.47 -4.88 -0.26
CA ILE A 193 -2.97 -3.59 0.20
C ILE A 193 -1.86 -2.58 0.02
N PHE A 194 -2.17 -1.49 -0.67
CA PHE A 194 -1.27 -0.37 -0.86
C PHE A 194 -2.07 0.93 -0.81
N ALA A 195 -1.64 1.89 -0.01
CA ALA A 195 -2.17 3.25 -0.04
C ALA A 195 -1.04 4.25 -0.12
N ARG A 196 -1.26 5.37 -0.79
CA ARG A 196 -0.25 6.40 -1.08
C ARG A 196 -0.89 7.78 -1.06
N SER A 197 -0.28 8.70 -0.33
CA SER A 197 -0.76 10.08 -0.23
C SER A 197 -0.41 10.91 -1.46
N GLU A 198 -1.05 12.07 -1.57
CA GLU A 198 -0.48 13.19 -2.32
C GLU A 198 0.90 13.59 -1.76
N PRO A 199 1.81 14.13 -2.60
CA PRO A 199 3.07 14.65 -2.11
C PRO A 199 2.86 15.98 -1.35
N VAL A 200 3.41 16.07 -0.14
CA VAL A 200 3.40 17.28 0.69
C VAL A 200 4.78 17.92 0.69
N THR A 201 4.84 19.24 0.55
CA THR A 201 6.10 19.98 0.53
C THR A 201 6.32 20.79 1.81
N TYR A 202 7.52 20.75 2.36
CA TYR A 202 7.95 21.57 3.50
C TYR A 202 9.42 22.01 3.31
N GLN A 203 9.96 22.79 4.25
CA GLN A 203 11.32 23.31 4.19
C GLN A 203 12.22 22.65 5.23
N GLN A 204 13.41 22.24 4.79
CA GLN A 204 14.52 21.83 5.64
C GLN A 204 15.52 22.98 5.74
N ASN A 205 15.85 23.42 6.97
CA ASN A 205 16.81 24.49 7.22
C ASN A 205 17.91 24.05 8.18
#